data_AF-A0A378F4Y9-F1
#
_entry.id   AF-A0A378F4Y9-F1
#
_cell.length_a   1.000
_cell.length_b   1.000
_cell.length_c   1.000
_cell.angle_alpha   90.00
_cell.angle_beta   90.00
_cell.angle_gamma   90.00
#
_symmetry.space_group_name_H-M   'P 1'
#
loop_
_entity.id
_entity.type
_entity.pdbx_description
1 polymer ?
#
loop_
_entity_poly.entity_id
_entity_poly.type
_entity_poly.pdbx_seq_one_letter_code
_entity_poly.pdbx_strand_id
1 'polypeptide(L)'
;MPRRPARQLARHENIVGIKDSAGSYDSLKGFLDAVRDIDGFDVLNGPDSLIHQGFVDGCSACISGLANVAPAEINAIWSRFHAGDIAGSRQAQEQVTGLRTDLYKVAFSPAAVKKALQLMGHEVGDSRYAVQFSDHQLQQIKNIINTYLH
;
A
#
# COMPACT_ATOMS: atom_id res chain seq x y z
N MET A 1 -15.38 -8.56 -3.69
CA MET A 1 -16.74 -8.58 -3.07
C MET A 1 -17.59 -7.52 -3.76
N PRO A 2 -18.83 -7.79 -4.16
CA PRO A 2 -19.71 -6.76 -4.71
C PRO A 2 -20.13 -5.73 -3.64
N ARG A 3 -20.47 -4.50 -4.04
CA ARG A 3 -20.79 -3.39 -3.13
C ARG A 3 -21.98 -3.66 -2.20
N ARG A 4 -23.03 -4.33 -2.71
CA ARG A 4 -24.27 -4.62 -1.97
C ARG A 4 -24.03 -5.51 -0.73
N PRO A 5 -23.34 -6.67 -0.84
CA PRO A 5 -22.93 -7.43 0.33
C PRO A 5 -22.09 -6.64 1.34
N ALA A 6 -21.19 -5.75 0.90
CA ALA A 6 -20.33 -4.99 1.81
C ALA A 6 -21.15 -4.05 2.71
N ARG A 7 -22.13 -3.36 2.12
CA ARG A 7 -23.08 -2.52 2.88
C ARG A 7 -23.90 -3.32 3.89
N GLN A 8 -24.32 -4.54 3.54
CA GLN A 8 -25.07 -5.39 4.48
C GLN A 8 -24.20 -5.79 5.67
N LEU A 9 -22.95 -6.19 5.41
CA LEU A 9 -22.00 -6.54 6.47
C LEU A 9 -21.61 -5.34 7.33
N ALA A 10 -21.57 -4.13 6.76
CA ALA A 10 -21.25 -2.91 7.51
C ALA A 10 -22.23 -2.56 8.63
N ARG A 11 -23.43 -3.17 8.65
CA ARG A 11 -24.40 -3.01 9.73
C ARG A 11 -24.20 -3.97 10.90
N HIS A 12 -23.27 -4.92 10.77
CA HIS A 12 -22.99 -5.90 11.80
C HIS A 12 -22.01 -5.33 12.83
N GLU A 13 -22.35 -5.36 14.11
CA GLU A 13 -21.56 -4.76 15.21
C GLU A 13 -20.09 -5.23 15.27
N ASN A 14 -19.83 -6.49 14.91
CA ASN A 14 -18.48 -7.07 14.89
C ASN A 14 -17.72 -6.91 13.56
N ILE A 15 -18.25 -6.17 12.59
CA ILE A 15 -17.57 -5.90 11.31
C ILE A 15 -17.35 -4.40 11.20
N VAL A 16 -16.14 -3.96 11.57
CA VAL A 16 -15.80 -2.53 11.72
C VAL A 16 -15.19 -1.90 10.47
N GLY A 17 -15.03 -2.65 9.38
CA GLY A 17 -14.47 -2.09 8.16
C GLY A 17 -14.17 -3.09 7.05
N ILE A 18 -13.59 -2.58 5.97
CA ILE A 18 -13.16 -3.33 4.81
C ILE A 18 -11.84 -2.78 4.26
N LYS A 19 -10.95 -3.66 3.84
CA LYS A 19 -9.78 -3.29 3.03
C LYS A 19 -10.03 -3.63 1.57
N ASP A 20 -10.01 -2.64 0.69
CA ASP A 20 -10.06 -2.90 -0.76
C ASP A 20 -8.64 -3.04 -1.33
N SER A 21 -8.40 -4.08 -2.11
CA SER A 21 -7.13 -4.30 -2.84
C SER A 21 -7.33 -4.63 -4.31
N ALA A 22 -8.50 -4.30 -4.88
CA ALA A 22 -8.79 -4.52 -6.30
C ALA A 22 -7.87 -3.73 -7.24
N GLY A 23 -7.17 -2.71 -6.75
CA GLY A 23 -6.18 -1.95 -7.52
C GLY A 23 -6.76 -0.83 -8.37
N SER A 24 -8.08 -0.62 -8.36
CA SER A 24 -8.74 0.46 -9.11
C SER A 24 -9.37 1.50 -8.18
N TYR A 25 -9.28 2.76 -8.61
CA TYR A 25 -9.91 3.87 -7.92
C TYR A 25 -11.44 3.72 -7.84
N ASP A 26 -12.07 3.25 -8.92
CA ASP A 26 -13.52 3.05 -9.00
C ASP A 26 -14.03 1.99 -8.00
N SER A 27 -13.19 1.02 -7.65
CA SER A 27 -13.50 0.04 -6.61
C SER A 27 -13.49 0.70 -5.24
N LEU A 28 -12.40 1.41 -4.90
CA LEU A 28 -12.22 2.09 -3.62
C LEU A 28 -13.33 3.11 -3.36
N LYS A 29 -13.56 4.01 -4.32
CA LYS A 29 -14.64 5.00 -4.27
C LYS A 29 -16.00 4.34 -4.14
N GLY A 30 -16.21 3.25 -4.86
CA GLY A 30 -17.44 2.47 -4.77
C GLY A 30 -17.73 1.89 -3.39
N PHE A 31 -16.70 1.51 -2.63
CA PHE A 31 -16.87 1.07 -1.24
C PHE A 31 -17.14 2.24 -0.30
N LEU A 32 -16.37 3.34 -0.41
CA LEU A 32 -16.60 4.56 0.35
C LEU A 32 -18.03 5.07 0.19
N ASP A 33 -18.51 5.18 -1.05
CA ASP A 33 -19.88 5.63 -1.33
C ASP A 33 -20.95 4.67 -0.79
N ALA A 34 -20.67 3.37 -0.78
CA ALA A 34 -21.63 2.36 -0.33
C ALA A 34 -21.84 2.33 1.19
N VAL A 35 -20.89 2.87 1.97
CA VAL A 35 -20.92 2.83 3.45
C VAL A 35 -20.86 4.21 4.10
N ARG A 36 -20.88 5.30 3.31
CA ARG A 36 -20.72 6.69 3.78
C ARG A 36 -21.70 7.11 4.88
N ASP A 37 -22.89 6.54 4.90
CA ASP A 37 -23.96 6.81 5.87
C ASP A 37 -24.03 5.79 7.02
N ILE A 38 -22.99 4.96 7.19
CA ILE A 38 -22.89 3.97 8.27
C ILE A 38 -21.75 4.38 9.20
N ASP A 39 -22.12 4.77 10.43
CA ASP A 39 -21.14 5.10 11.46
C ASP A 39 -20.39 3.86 11.95
N GLY A 40 -19.11 4.03 12.27
CA GLY A 40 -18.28 2.96 12.84
C GLY A 40 -17.78 1.92 11.82
N PHE A 41 -17.89 2.19 10.52
CA PHE A 41 -17.38 1.32 9.47
C PHE A 41 -16.29 1.98 8.62
N ASP A 42 -15.05 1.51 8.75
CA ASP A 42 -13.89 2.07 8.06
C ASP A 42 -13.65 1.44 6.68
N VAL A 43 -13.27 2.27 5.71
CA VAL A 43 -12.72 1.79 4.43
C VAL A 43 -11.21 2.02 4.43
N LEU A 44 -10.46 0.94 4.21
CA LEU A 44 -9.00 0.94 4.19
C LEU A 44 -8.50 0.72 2.76
N ASN A 45 -7.53 1.56 2.37
CA ASN A 45 -6.86 1.45 1.10
C ASN A 45 -5.81 0.32 1.11
N GLY A 46 -5.85 -0.58 0.13
CA GLY A 46 -4.83 -1.62 -0.07
C GLY A 46 -3.74 -1.26 -1.09
N PRO A 47 -4.06 -0.69 -2.27
CA PRO A 47 -3.05 -0.38 -3.28
C PRO A 47 -2.12 0.76 -2.85
N ASP A 48 -0.82 0.49 -2.81
CA ASP A 48 0.21 1.48 -2.45
C ASP A 48 0.18 2.74 -3.34
N SER A 49 -0.33 2.64 -4.57
CA SER A 49 -0.46 3.75 -5.52
C SER A 49 -1.63 4.71 -5.24
N LEU A 50 -2.52 4.37 -4.31
CA LEU A 50 -3.76 5.11 -4.05
C LEU A 50 -3.85 5.64 -2.60
N ILE A 51 -2.79 5.57 -1.80
CA ILE A 51 -2.83 5.92 -0.37
C ILE A 51 -3.29 7.37 -0.17
N HIS A 52 -2.63 8.33 -0.82
CA HIS A 52 -2.98 9.75 -0.73
C HIS A 52 -4.42 10.01 -1.19
N GLN A 53 -4.80 9.50 -2.36
CA GLN A 53 -6.14 9.70 -2.89
C GLN A 53 -7.20 9.05 -2.00
N GLY A 54 -6.89 7.88 -1.43
CA GLY A 54 -7.73 7.20 -0.46
C GLY A 54 -7.99 8.07 0.76
N PHE A 55 -6.96 8.71 1.33
CA PHE A 55 -7.15 9.65 2.45
C PHE A 55 -8.00 10.86 2.06
N VAL A 56 -7.76 11.46 0.89
CA VAL A 56 -8.57 12.58 0.36
C VAL A 56 -10.06 12.21 0.27
N ASP A 57 -10.36 10.97 -0.11
CA ASP A 57 -11.73 10.50 -0.28
C ASP A 57 -12.37 9.91 1.00
N GLY A 58 -11.62 9.88 2.11
CA GLY A 58 -12.13 9.47 3.42
C GLY A 58 -11.78 8.05 3.85
N CYS A 59 -10.77 7.41 3.26
CA CYS A 59 -10.21 6.18 3.83
C CYS A 59 -9.57 6.47 5.20
N SER A 60 -9.82 5.60 6.16
CA SER A 60 -9.32 5.77 7.53
C SER A 60 -7.86 5.35 7.68
N ALA A 61 -7.40 4.40 6.85
CA ALA A 61 -6.03 3.90 6.86
C ALA A 61 -5.63 3.29 5.51
N CYS A 62 -4.34 2.94 5.38
CA CYS A 62 -3.85 2.06 4.33
C CYS A 62 -3.16 0.83 4.92
N ILE A 63 -3.27 -0.31 4.23
CA ILE A 63 -2.54 -1.53 4.54
C ILE A 63 -1.63 -1.84 3.37
N SER A 64 -0.33 -1.63 3.58
CA SER A 64 0.70 -1.64 2.55
C SER A 64 1.62 -2.85 2.68
N GLY A 65 1.90 -3.51 1.55
CA GLY A 65 2.97 -4.51 1.48
C GLY A 65 4.35 -3.86 1.39
N LEU A 66 4.45 -2.71 0.71
CA LEU A 66 5.70 -1.98 0.53
C LEU A 66 6.21 -1.35 1.83
N ALA A 67 5.33 -1.05 2.79
CA ALA A 67 5.69 -0.54 4.10
C ALA A 67 6.63 -1.45 4.89
N ASN A 68 6.75 -2.73 4.54
CA ASN A 68 7.79 -3.59 5.13
C ASN A 68 9.21 -3.11 4.76
N VAL A 69 9.39 -2.60 3.54
CA VAL A 69 10.67 -2.08 3.02
C VAL A 69 10.81 -0.58 3.27
N ALA A 70 9.71 0.16 3.13
CA ALA A 70 9.69 1.62 3.15
C ALA A 70 8.69 2.19 4.17
N PRO A 71 8.84 1.88 5.48
CA PRO A 71 7.86 2.28 6.49
C PRO A 71 7.82 3.81 6.67
N ALA A 72 8.96 4.49 6.60
CA ALA A 72 9.04 5.93 6.79
C ALA A 72 8.38 6.70 5.62
N GLU A 73 8.58 6.21 4.40
CA GLU A 73 8.08 6.79 3.15
C GLU A 73 6.57 6.62 3.06
N ILE A 74 6.06 5.43 3.41
CA ILE A 74 4.62 5.20 3.50
C ILE A 74 4.00 6.07 4.60
N ASN A 75 4.62 6.12 5.78
CA ASN A 75 4.10 6.93 6.89
C ASN A 75 4.18 8.44 6.61
N ALA A 76 5.10 8.91 5.77
CA ALA A 76 5.17 10.30 5.36
C ALA A 76 3.90 10.76 4.62
N ILE A 77 3.25 9.87 3.85
CA ILE A 77 1.97 10.18 3.19
C ILE A 77 0.90 10.49 4.23
N TRP A 78 0.75 9.63 5.23
CA TRP A 78 -0.22 9.79 6.32
C TRP A 78 0.11 11.00 7.19
N SER A 79 1.34 11.10 7.68
CA SER A 79 1.75 12.13 8.63
C SER A 79 1.57 13.54 8.05
N ARG A 80 1.92 13.74 6.77
CA ARG A 80 1.70 15.02 6.08
C ARG A 80 0.21 15.29 5.86
N PHE A 81 -0.55 14.31 5.41
CA PHE A 81 -2.00 14.46 5.22
C PHE A 81 -2.70 14.83 6.54
N HIS A 82 -2.38 14.12 7.62
CA HIS A 82 -2.93 14.34 8.95
C HIS A 82 -2.56 15.71 9.53
N ALA A 83 -1.38 16.23 9.20
CA ALA A 83 -0.96 17.59 9.56
C ALA A 83 -1.61 18.70 8.69
N GLY A 84 -2.45 18.34 7.71
CA GLY A 84 -3.07 19.27 6.77
C GLY A 84 -2.20 19.63 5.56
N ASP A 85 -1.00 19.05 5.44
CA ASP A 85 -0.11 19.22 4.29
C ASP A 85 -0.50 18.25 3.16
N ILE A 86 -1.59 18.59 2.47
CA ILE A 86 -2.13 17.80 1.36
C ILE A 86 -1.12 17.72 0.20
N ALA A 87 -0.45 18.82 -0.12
CA ALA A 87 0.53 18.88 -1.20
C ALA A 87 1.74 18.00 -0.90
N GLY A 88 2.29 18.07 0.31
CA GLY A 88 3.40 17.23 0.72
C GLY A 88 3.02 15.76 0.85
N SER A 89 1.78 15.44 1.23
CA SER A 89 1.26 14.06 1.18
C SER A 89 1.26 13.51 -0.25
N ARG A 90 0.82 14.33 -1.22
CA ARG A 90 0.84 13.97 -2.65
C ARG A 90 2.26 13.76 -3.17
N GLN A 91 3.21 14.60 -2.78
CA GLN A 91 4.63 14.41 -3.14
C GLN A 91 5.20 13.12 -2.56
N ALA A 92 4.88 12.78 -1.30
CA ALA A 92 5.28 11.51 -0.70
C ALA A 92 4.68 10.31 -1.46
N GLN A 93 3.42 10.43 -1.91
CA GLN A 93 2.78 9.41 -2.76
C GLN A 93 3.52 9.22 -4.08
N GLU A 94 4.01 10.28 -4.71
CA GLU A 94 4.79 10.18 -5.95
C GLU A 94 6.08 9.37 -5.74
N GLN A 95 6.80 9.61 -4.63
CA GLN A 95 8.00 8.84 -4.27
C GLN A 95 7.69 7.35 -4.04
N VAL A 96 6.65 7.06 -3.26
CA VAL A 96 6.18 5.69 -3.02
C VAL A 96 5.75 5.01 -4.32
N THR A 97 5.13 5.75 -5.23
CA THR A 97 4.71 5.23 -6.54
C THR A 97 5.91 4.85 -7.41
N GLY A 98 6.97 5.66 -7.40
CA GLY A 98 8.24 5.36 -8.07
C GLY A 98 8.86 4.07 -7.53
N LEU A 99 9.12 4.03 -6.21
CA LEU A 99 9.68 2.85 -5.53
C LEU A 99 8.89 1.58 -5.83
N ARG A 100 7.57 1.63 -5.64
CA ARG A 100 6.66 0.50 -5.93
C ARG A 100 6.81 0.03 -7.37
N THR A 101 6.77 0.97 -8.32
CA THR A 101 6.79 0.69 -9.75
C THR A 101 8.09 0.00 -10.14
N ASP A 102 9.23 0.49 -9.67
CA ASP A 102 10.52 -0.08 -10.02
C ASP A 102 10.77 -1.41 -9.32
N LEU A 103 10.45 -1.52 -8.02
CA LEU A 103 10.66 -2.74 -7.26
C LEU A 103 9.78 -3.89 -7.77
N TYR A 104 8.49 -3.64 -8.02
CA TYR A 104 7.55 -4.68 -8.45
C TYR A 104 7.73 -5.08 -9.92
N LYS A 105 8.50 -4.34 -10.72
CA LYS A 105 8.92 -4.77 -12.07
C LYS A 105 10.01 -5.84 -12.04
N VAL A 106 10.83 -5.89 -10.98
CA VAL A 106 11.96 -6.83 -10.91
C VAL A 106 11.50 -8.27 -10.75
N ALA A 107 10.50 -8.50 -9.91
CA ALA A 107 9.94 -9.81 -9.62
C ALA A 107 8.53 -9.68 -9.02
N PHE A 108 7.85 -10.82 -8.83
CA PHE A 108 6.57 -10.88 -8.11
C PHE A 108 6.66 -10.18 -6.74
N SER A 109 5.71 -9.29 -6.45
CA SER A 109 5.84 -8.26 -5.39
C SER A 109 6.25 -8.80 -4.01
N PRO A 110 5.64 -9.86 -3.44
CA PRO A 110 6.09 -10.42 -2.17
C PRO A 110 7.55 -10.91 -2.19
N ALA A 111 8.00 -11.50 -3.30
CA ALA A 111 9.39 -11.96 -3.42
C ALA A 111 10.36 -10.79 -3.54
N ALA A 112 10.01 -9.75 -4.31
CA ALA A 112 10.81 -8.54 -4.44
C ALA A 112 10.95 -7.81 -3.08
N VAL A 113 9.86 -7.69 -2.33
CA VAL A 113 9.85 -7.10 -0.97
C VAL A 113 10.72 -7.90 -0.01
N LYS A 114 10.58 -9.23 0.03
CA LYS A 114 11.43 -10.08 0.88
C LYS A 114 12.91 -9.98 0.50
N LYS A 115 13.22 -9.93 -0.80
CA LYS A 115 14.60 -9.81 -1.27
C LYS A 115 15.19 -8.44 -0.94
N ALA A 116 14.42 -7.37 -1.07
CA ALA A 116 14.84 -6.03 -0.65
C ALA A 116 15.17 -5.98 0.85
N LEU A 117 14.29 -6.54 1.70
CA LEU A 117 14.55 -6.67 3.14
C LEU A 117 15.83 -7.43 3.46
N GLN A 118 16.08 -8.56 2.79
CA GLN A 118 17.33 -9.32 2.96
C GLN A 118 18.56 -8.50 2.55
N LEU A 119 18.49 -7.75 1.45
CA LEU A 119 19.56 -6.86 0.99
C LEU A 119 19.80 -5.67 1.94
N MET A 120 18.77 -5.26 2.68
CA MET A 120 18.86 -4.28 3.78
C MET A 120 19.36 -4.90 5.10
N GLY A 121 19.64 -6.22 5.12
CA GLY A 121 20.19 -6.92 6.29
C GLY A 121 19.17 -7.61 7.20
N HIS A 122 17.91 -7.73 6.78
CA HIS A 122 16.86 -8.38 7.57
C HIS A 122 16.68 -9.88 7.22
N GLU A 123 16.68 -10.75 8.23
CA GLU A 123 16.51 -12.19 8.06
C GLU A 123 15.03 -12.60 7.98
N VAL A 124 14.40 -12.36 6.83
CA VAL A 124 12.98 -12.72 6.60
C VAL A 124 12.76 -14.04 5.84
N GLY A 125 13.86 -14.76 5.55
CA GLY A 125 13.87 -15.98 4.75
C GLY A 125 13.41 -15.78 3.30
N ASP A 126 13.31 -16.85 2.53
CA ASP A 126 12.87 -16.80 1.14
C ASP A 126 11.36 -17.05 0.99
N SER A 127 10.84 -16.78 -0.20
CA SER A 127 9.47 -17.18 -0.57
C SER A 127 9.37 -18.70 -0.64
N ARG A 128 8.20 -19.27 -0.30
CA ARG A 128 7.96 -20.72 -0.38
C ARG A 128 8.12 -21.25 -1.81
N TYR A 129 7.68 -20.48 -2.80
CA TYR A 129 7.97 -20.76 -4.20
C TYR A 129 9.39 -20.30 -4.51
N ALA A 130 10.16 -21.14 -5.22
CA ALA A 130 11.52 -20.85 -5.61
C ALA A 130 11.56 -19.69 -6.61
N VAL A 131 11.62 -18.47 -6.09
CA VAL A 131 11.95 -17.28 -6.86
C VAL A 131 13.46 -17.11 -6.81
N GLN A 132 14.13 -17.39 -7.93
CA GLN A 132 15.55 -17.13 -8.08
C GLN A 132 15.75 -15.72 -8.62
N PHE A 133 16.71 -15.00 -8.04
CA PHE A 133 17.11 -13.68 -8.50
C PHE A 133 18.48 -13.81 -9.16
N SER A 134 18.62 -13.30 -10.38
CA SER A 134 19.93 -13.15 -11.01
C SER A 134 20.73 -12.03 -10.36
N ASP A 135 22.05 -12.04 -10.54
CA ASP A 135 22.92 -10.97 -10.05
C ASP A 135 22.49 -9.59 -10.58
N HIS A 136 22.00 -9.54 -11.82
CA HIS A 136 21.42 -8.33 -12.40
C HIS A 136 20.20 -7.85 -11.60
N GLN A 137 19.25 -8.74 -11.29
CA GLN A 137 18.07 -8.37 -10.48
C GLN A 137 18.45 -7.95 -9.06
N LEU A 138 19.45 -8.62 -8.45
CA LEU A 138 19.96 -8.21 -7.13
C LEU A 138 20.55 -6.80 -7.18
N GLN A 139 21.33 -6.49 -8.23
CA GLN A 139 21.89 -5.15 -8.41
C GLN A 139 20.79 -4.10 -8.69
N GLN A 140 19.76 -4.45 -9.47
CA GLN A 140 18.60 -3.57 -9.68
C GLN A 140 17.90 -3.25 -8.35
N ILE A 141 17.65 -4.25 -7.50
CA ILE A 141 16.99 -4.02 -6.19
C ILE A 141 17.85 -3.13 -5.30
N LYS A 142 19.18 -3.35 -5.24
CA LYS A 142 20.10 -2.47 -4.49
C LYS A 142 20.04 -1.02 -4.98
N ASN A 143 20.05 -0.81 -6.29
CA ASN A 143 19.97 0.53 -6.89
C ASN A 143 18.63 1.21 -6.57
N ILE A 144 17.53 0.45 -6.57
CA ILE A 144 16.20 0.94 -6.19
C ILE A 144 16.18 1.37 -4.72
N ILE A 145 16.70 0.52 -3.81
CA ILE A 145 16.83 0.87 -2.38
C ILE A 145 17.60 2.18 -2.22
N ASN A 146 18.77 2.30 -2.86
CA ASN A 146 19.60 3.51 -2.77
C ASN A 146 18.96 4.75 -3.39
N THR A 147 18.10 4.60 -4.40
CA THR A 147 17.45 5.75 -5.06
C THR A 147 16.31 6.32 -4.23
N TYR A 148 15.58 5.46 -3.51
CA TYR A 148 14.31 5.84 -2.89
C TYR A 148 14.35 5.89 -1.35
N LEU A 149 15.30 5.21 -0.71
CA LEU A 149 15.36 5.05 0.76
C LEU A 149 16.63 5.65 1.40
N HIS A 150 17.53 6.19 0.58
CA HIS A 150 18.80 6.82 0.97
C HIS A 150 19.03 8.10 0.17
#